data_AF-A0A7T4QP47-F1
#
_entry.id   AF-A0A7T4QP47-F1
#
_cell.length_a   1.000
_cell.length_b   1.000
_cell.length_c   1.000
_cell.angle_alpha   90.00
_cell.angle_beta   90.00
_cell.angle_gamma   90.00
#
_symmetry.space_group_name_H-M   'P 1'
#
loop_
_entity.id
_entity.type
_entity.pdbx_description
1 polymer ?
#
loop_
_entity_poly.entity_id
_entity_poly.type
_entity_poly.pdbx_seq_one_letter_code
_entity_poly.pdbx_strand_id
1 'polypeptide(L)'
;MDKYYQNKELVFKTRWMTATGFYFAEAELPEASLTAYLNNSEESEEHIIFIPFSQIKRAVPLFDNQPPLLDIDVLDPKDYQAVVADFENKAQLKEAIQAIEEQSGLRETVEVIKDKTWIRNLLYTIAIAFFGFSLVMMARELENGEVPDTSGNRSGFKSVLAAIAEQLGFMGSAALAIVLFSGFAYFTYTIYKSSNTTRTVWKK
;
A
#
# COMPACT_ATOMS: atom_id res chain seq x y z
N MET A 1 -7.93 3.65 -9.57
CA MET A 1 -7.48 2.67 -8.54
C MET A 1 -6.06 3.08 -8.24
N ASP A 2 -5.91 4.26 -7.63
CA ASP A 2 -4.70 5.06 -7.74
C ASP A 2 -4.19 5.34 -6.33
N LYS A 3 -3.02 4.77 -6.02
CA LYS A 3 -2.03 5.21 -5.04
C LYS A 3 -1.12 4.02 -4.69
N TYR A 4 -0.19 3.72 -5.59
CA TYR A 4 1.00 2.92 -5.22
C TYR A 4 2.21 3.78 -4.86
N TYR A 5 2.13 5.11 -5.00
CA TYR A 5 3.23 6.01 -4.63
C TYR A 5 3.05 6.59 -3.24
N GLN A 6 4.02 6.31 -2.38
CA GLN A 6 4.35 7.20 -1.29
C GLN A 6 5.01 8.44 -1.92
N ASN A 7 4.48 9.63 -1.61
CA ASN A 7 4.88 10.95 -2.15
C ASN A 7 6.35 11.38 -1.88
N LYS A 8 7.31 10.45 -1.81
CA LYS A 8 8.72 10.72 -1.46
C LYS A 8 9.75 10.01 -2.36
N GLU A 9 9.34 9.18 -3.30
CA GLU A 9 10.27 8.56 -4.25
C GLU A 9 10.48 9.51 -5.45
N LEU A 10 11.74 9.83 -5.76
CA LEU A 10 12.10 10.56 -6.97
C LEU A 10 11.80 9.67 -8.18
N VAL A 11 10.87 10.11 -9.03
CA VAL A 11 10.56 9.46 -10.30
C VAL A 11 11.44 10.09 -11.38
N PHE A 12 12.35 9.30 -11.92
CA PHE A 12 13.24 9.69 -12.99
C PHE A 12 12.51 9.63 -14.32
N LYS A 13 12.36 10.79 -14.95
CA LYS A 13 11.72 10.92 -16.27
C LYS A 13 12.68 10.68 -17.42
N THR A 14 13.92 11.13 -17.26
CA THR A 14 14.97 10.94 -18.25
C THR A 14 15.77 9.69 -17.90
N ARG A 15 15.72 8.73 -18.81
CA ARG A 15 16.35 7.42 -18.67
C ARG A 15 16.92 6.98 -20.01
N TRP A 16 18.05 6.29 -19.99
CA TRP A 16 18.62 5.65 -21.17
C TRP A 16 19.00 4.22 -20.85
N MET A 17 18.57 3.30 -21.70
CA MET A 17 18.95 1.89 -21.61
C MET A 17 20.15 1.63 -22.51
N THR A 18 21.15 0.93 -21.98
CA THR A 18 22.35 0.52 -22.71
C THR A 18 22.54 -1.00 -22.63
N ALA A 19 23.58 -1.51 -23.30
CA ALA A 19 23.90 -2.94 -23.27
C ALA A 19 24.44 -3.45 -21.92
N THR A 20 24.62 -2.59 -20.92
CA THR A 20 25.20 -2.97 -19.61
C THR A 20 24.40 -2.48 -18.42
N GLY A 21 23.44 -1.56 -18.62
CA GLY A 21 22.60 -1.04 -17.55
C GLY A 21 21.77 0.17 -17.99
N PHE A 22 21.27 0.88 -16.99
CA PHE A 22 20.49 2.10 -17.15
C PHE A 22 21.26 3.32 -16.69
N TYR A 23 21.09 4.41 -17.41
CA TYR A 23 21.44 5.76 -16.95
C TYR A 23 20.16 6.51 -16.62
N PHE A 24 20.15 7.20 -15.49
CA PHE A 24 19.05 8.06 -15.04
C PHE A 24 19.57 9.46 -14.80
N ALA A 25 18.82 10.48 -15.19
CA ALA A 25 19.14 11.87 -14.86
C ALA A 25 18.11 12.42 -13.87
N GLU A 26 18.58 13.05 -12.79
CA GLU A 26 17.71 13.66 -11.78
C GLU A 26 16.88 14.83 -12.34
N ALA A 27 17.45 15.56 -13.31
CA ALA A 27 16.75 16.62 -14.03
C ALA A 27 16.00 16.06 -15.24
N GLU A 28 14.82 16.62 -15.52
CA GLU A 28 14.10 16.37 -16.77
C GLU A 28 14.82 17.08 -17.91
N LEU A 29 15.56 16.30 -18.70
CA LEU A 29 16.31 16.81 -19.84
C LEU A 29 15.48 16.67 -21.12
N PRO A 30 15.54 17.64 -22.04
CA PRO A 30 14.99 17.45 -23.38
C PRO A 30 15.65 16.22 -24.00
N GLU A 31 14.86 15.33 -24.63
CA GLU A 31 15.33 14.05 -25.15
C GLU A 31 16.50 14.20 -26.12
N ALA A 32 17.71 14.24 -25.58
CA ALA A 32 18.95 14.08 -26.28
C ALA A 32 19.39 12.62 -26.08
N SER A 33 19.97 12.00 -27.12
CA SER A 33 20.61 10.71 -26.94
C SER A 33 21.65 10.80 -25.81
N LEU A 34 21.83 9.74 -25.02
CA LEU A 34 22.85 9.69 -23.97
C LEU A 34 24.21 10.16 -24.49
N THR A 35 24.56 9.76 -25.72
CA THR A 35 25.78 10.18 -26.42
C THR A 35 25.82 11.68 -26.72
N ALA A 36 24.70 12.29 -27.11
CA ALA A 36 24.61 13.72 -27.35
C ALA A 36 24.69 14.51 -26.04
N TYR A 37 24.16 13.96 -24.93
CA TYR A 37 24.31 14.58 -23.61
C TYR A 37 25.76 14.52 -23.14
N LEU A 38 26.35 13.32 -23.05
CA LEU A 38 27.72 13.13 -22.58
C LEU A 38 28.76 13.92 -23.40
N ASN A 39 28.52 14.14 -24.69
CA ASN A 39 29.44 14.91 -25.55
C ASN A 39 29.33 16.44 -25.42
N ASN A 40 28.20 16.98 -24.91
CA ASN A 40 27.92 18.43 -24.95
C ASN A 40 28.04 19.12 -23.59
N SER A 41 28.04 18.40 -22.48
CA SER A 41 28.06 19.00 -21.14
C SER A 41 29.45 18.97 -20.51
N GLU A 42 30.04 20.15 -20.30
CA GLU A 42 31.31 20.33 -19.58
C GLU A 42 31.19 20.01 -18.06
N GLU A 43 29.97 19.90 -17.53
CA GLU A 43 29.65 19.62 -16.11
C GLU A 43 28.90 18.26 -15.90
N SER A 44 28.94 17.35 -16.87
CA SER A 44 27.87 16.34 -17.10
C SER A 44 27.70 15.17 -16.13
N GLU A 45 28.69 14.86 -15.29
CA GLU A 45 28.68 13.60 -14.52
C GLU A 45 27.96 13.70 -13.17
N GLU A 46 27.78 14.91 -12.60
CA GLU A 46 27.27 15.05 -11.22
C GLU A 46 25.77 14.75 -11.05
N HIS A 47 25.01 14.62 -12.14
CA HIS A 47 23.55 14.43 -12.10
C HIS A 47 23.04 13.18 -12.81
N ILE A 48 23.95 12.31 -13.27
CA ILE A 48 23.62 11.05 -13.92
C ILE A 48 23.99 9.88 -13.02
N ILE A 49 23.02 9.01 -12.80
CA ILE A 49 23.17 7.78 -12.04
C ILE A 49 23.23 6.62 -13.02
N PHE A 50 24.31 5.83 -12.97
CA PHE A 50 24.43 4.58 -13.72
C PHE A 50 24.14 3.38 -12.82
N ILE A 51 23.18 2.55 -13.22
CA ILE A 51 22.85 1.28 -12.56
C ILE A 51 23.15 0.13 -13.53
N PRO A 52 24.23 -0.64 -13.32
CA PRO A 52 24.50 -1.82 -14.14
C PRO A 52 23.48 -2.93 -13.83
N PHE A 53 23.13 -3.73 -14.85
CA PHE A 53 22.16 -4.83 -14.68
C PHE A 53 22.55 -5.83 -13.59
N SER A 54 23.86 -6.05 -13.40
CA SER A 54 24.40 -6.94 -12.36
C SER A 54 24.10 -6.48 -10.93
N GLN A 55 23.86 -5.18 -10.73
CA GLN A 55 23.52 -4.59 -9.43
C GLN A 55 22.01 -4.50 -9.18
N ILE A 56 21.17 -4.81 -10.17
CA ILE A 56 19.72 -4.86 -9.97
C ILE A 56 19.40 -6.07 -9.09
N LYS A 57 18.88 -5.79 -7.90
CA LYS A 57 18.42 -6.80 -6.95
C LYS A 57 17.02 -7.27 -7.28
N ARG A 58 16.16 -6.32 -7.64
CA ARG A 58 14.73 -6.53 -7.90
C ARG A 58 14.26 -5.49 -8.89
N ALA A 59 13.39 -5.90 -9.81
CA ALA A 59 12.71 -4.99 -10.73
C ALA A 59 11.21 -5.28 -10.70
N VAL A 60 10.40 -4.22 -10.65
CA VAL A 60 8.97 -4.35 -10.51
C VAL A 60 8.23 -3.44 -11.48
N PRO A 61 7.68 -3.98 -12.58
CA PRO A 61 6.93 -3.19 -13.53
C PRO A 61 5.54 -2.85 -12.99
N LEU A 62 5.12 -1.61 -13.24
CA LEU A 62 3.82 -1.06 -12.90
C LEU A 62 3.09 -0.68 -14.19
N PHE A 63 2.61 -1.70 -14.92
CA PHE A 63 1.99 -1.55 -16.24
C PHE A 63 0.68 -0.75 -16.24
N ASP A 64 -0.02 -0.69 -15.10
CA ASP A 64 -1.34 -0.04 -15.00
C ASP A 64 -1.25 1.44 -14.62
N ASN A 65 -0.04 1.93 -14.32
CA ASN A 65 0.18 3.35 -14.08
C ASN A 65 0.14 4.14 -15.41
N GLN A 66 -0.19 5.43 -15.33
CA GLN A 66 -0.17 6.35 -16.46
C GLN A 66 0.65 7.58 -16.09
N PRO A 67 1.90 7.71 -16.57
CA PRO A 67 2.64 6.77 -17.45
C PRO A 67 3.03 5.44 -16.75
N PRO A 68 3.23 4.33 -17.49
CA PRO A 68 3.78 3.08 -16.94
C PRO A 68 5.10 3.33 -16.20
N LEU A 69 5.37 2.59 -15.13
CA LEU A 69 6.59 2.80 -14.32
C LEU A 69 7.38 1.50 -14.12
N LEU A 70 8.65 1.65 -13.78
CA LEU A 70 9.56 0.59 -13.36
C LEU A 70 10.21 0.99 -12.03
N ASP A 71 10.05 0.12 -11.05
CA ASP A 71 10.61 0.27 -9.69
C ASP A 71 11.78 -0.71 -9.53
N ILE A 72 12.99 -0.21 -9.27
CA ILE A 72 14.25 -0.94 -9.27
C ILE A 72 14.91 -0.84 -7.90
N ASP A 73 15.13 -1.99 -7.24
CA ASP A 73 15.98 -2.07 -6.04
C ASP A 73 17.43 -2.41 -6.43
N VAL A 74 18.40 -1.74 -5.82
CA VAL A 74 19.84 -1.91 -6.10
C VAL A 74 20.53 -2.69 -4.97
N LEU A 75 21.51 -3.53 -5.31
CA LEU A 75 22.28 -4.36 -4.36
C LEU A 75 23.26 -3.54 -3.50
N ASP A 76 24.01 -2.63 -4.13
CA ASP A 76 25.03 -1.80 -3.48
C ASP A 76 24.71 -0.31 -3.74
N PRO A 77 23.95 0.32 -2.84
CA PRO A 77 23.48 1.68 -3.02
C PRO A 77 24.62 2.64 -2.68
N LYS A 78 25.40 3.07 -3.68
CA LYS A 78 26.30 4.22 -3.50
C LYS A 78 25.50 5.49 -3.25
N ASP A 79 24.46 5.70 -4.07
CA ASP A 79 23.65 6.93 -4.05
C ASP A 79 22.15 6.66 -3.88
N TYR A 80 21.62 5.52 -4.37
CA TYR A 80 20.18 5.19 -4.32
C TYR A 80 19.94 3.72 -3.97
N GLN A 81 19.04 3.48 -3.02
CA GLN A 81 18.55 2.13 -2.67
C GLN A 81 17.48 1.62 -3.63
N ALA A 82 16.63 2.54 -4.11
CA ALA A 82 15.58 2.27 -5.06
C ALA A 82 15.49 3.41 -6.08
N VAL A 83 15.22 3.07 -7.32
CA VAL A 83 15.03 4.00 -8.44
C VAL A 83 13.72 3.69 -9.12
N VAL A 84 12.93 4.74 -9.34
CA VAL A 84 11.68 4.64 -10.08
C VAL A 84 11.83 5.40 -11.38
N ALA A 85 11.55 4.73 -12.51
CA ALA A 85 11.56 5.35 -13.83
C ALA A 85 10.17 5.28 -14.46
N ASP A 86 9.72 6.39 -15.05
CA ASP A 86 8.53 6.35 -15.91
C ASP A 86 8.87 5.82 -17.29
N PHE A 87 7.87 5.38 -18.05
CA PHE A 87 7.98 4.91 -19.42
C PHE A 87 6.84 5.49 -20.25
N GLU A 88 7.11 5.89 -21.49
CA GLU A 88 6.07 6.52 -22.31
C GLU A 88 4.90 5.57 -22.58
N ASN A 89 5.22 4.29 -22.75
CA ASN A 89 4.25 3.27 -23.10
C ASN A 89 4.65 1.88 -22.55
N LYS A 90 3.67 0.96 -22.56
CA LYS A 90 3.85 -0.39 -22.05
C LYS A 90 4.86 -1.21 -22.87
N ALA A 91 5.11 -0.86 -24.13
CA ALA A 91 6.05 -1.60 -24.99
C ALA A 91 7.51 -1.31 -24.58
N GLN A 92 7.87 -0.05 -24.36
CA GLN A 92 9.19 0.33 -23.86
C GLN A 92 9.47 -0.29 -22.48
N LEU A 93 8.46 -0.31 -21.60
CA LEU A 93 8.60 -0.97 -20.30
C LEU A 93 8.86 -2.48 -20.42
N LYS A 94 8.18 -3.16 -21.36
CA LYS A 94 8.43 -4.59 -21.63
C LYS A 94 9.85 -4.84 -22.15
N GLU A 95 10.34 -3.99 -23.05
CA GLU A 95 11.70 -4.08 -23.58
C GLU A 95 12.74 -3.92 -22.46
N ALA A 96 12.55 -2.95 -21.57
CA ALA A 96 13.41 -2.76 -20.40
C ALA A 96 13.42 -3.98 -19.47
N ILE A 97 12.25 -4.56 -19.20
CA ILE A 97 12.16 -5.79 -18.38
C ILE A 97 12.86 -6.96 -19.04
N GLN A 98 12.72 -7.13 -20.36
CA GLN A 98 13.39 -8.19 -21.09
C GLN A 98 14.92 -8.04 -21.03
N ALA A 99 15.43 -6.81 -21.22
CA ALA A 99 16.86 -6.54 -21.08
C ALA A 99 17.37 -6.85 -19.66
N ILE A 100 16.58 -6.50 -18.63
CA ILE A 100 16.89 -6.86 -17.24
C ILE A 100 16.97 -8.37 -17.10
N GLU A 101 15.95 -9.12 -17.52
CA GLU A 101 15.90 -10.59 -17.39
C GLU A 101 17.10 -11.27 -18.07
N GLU A 102 17.43 -10.87 -19.29
CA GLU A 102 18.53 -11.46 -20.07
C GLU A 102 19.91 -11.17 -19.45
N GLN A 103 20.11 -9.98 -18.87
CA GLN A 103 21.45 -9.51 -18.47
C GLN A 103 21.73 -9.57 -16.96
N SER A 104 20.70 -9.52 -16.11
CA SER A 104 20.84 -9.59 -14.65
C SER A 104 20.66 -11.00 -14.07
N GLY A 105 20.05 -11.91 -14.85
CA GLY A 105 19.66 -13.24 -14.42
C GLY A 105 18.47 -13.28 -13.45
N LEU A 106 17.77 -12.15 -13.27
CA LEU A 106 16.52 -12.09 -12.51
C LEU A 106 15.42 -12.84 -13.27
N ARG A 107 14.53 -13.52 -12.54
CA ARG A 107 13.40 -14.26 -13.13
C ARG A 107 12.08 -13.73 -12.64
N GLU A 108 11.07 -13.84 -13.50
CA GLU A 108 9.69 -13.52 -13.16
C GLU A 108 9.22 -14.39 -11.98
N THR A 109 8.83 -13.73 -10.90
CA THR A 109 8.24 -14.35 -9.71
C THR A 109 6.97 -13.59 -9.34
N VAL A 110 5.91 -14.31 -9.03
CA VAL A 110 4.68 -13.71 -8.49
C VAL A 110 4.80 -13.60 -6.98
N GLU A 111 4.90 -12.37 -6.47
CA GLU A 111 4.88 -12.11 -5.03
C GLU A 111 3.48 -11.75 -4.55
N VAL A 112 3.07 -12.35 -3.43
CA VAL A 112 1.83 -11.98 -2.74
C VAL A 112 2.15 -10.87 -1.76
N ILE A 113 1.77 -9.64 -2.10
CA ILE A 113 1.84 -8.51 -1.18
C ILE A 113 0.60 -8.58 -0.30
N LYS A 114 0.82 -8.71 1.01
CA LYS A 114 -0.24 -8.65 2.01
C LYS A 114 -0.58 -7.18 2.24
N ASP A 115 -1.69 -6.72 1.64
CA ASP A 115 -2.23 -5.41 1.95
C ASP A 115 -2.75 -5.40 3.40
N LYS A 116 -2.46 -4.33 4.13
CA LYS A 116 -2.90 -4.10 5.52
C LYS A 116 -4.24 -3.38 5.59
N THR A 117 -4.92 -3.13 4.47
CA THR A 117 -6.25 -2.49 4.42
C THR A 117 -7.30 -3.17 5.33
N TRP A 118 -7.18 -4.48 5.59
CA TRP A 118 -8.06 -5.20 6.50
C TRP A 118 -7.97 -4.75 7.97
N ILE A 119 -6.84 -4.16 8.39
CA ILE A 119 -6.61 -3.74 9.78
C ILE A 119 -7.64 -2.68 10.22
N ARG A 120 -8.01 -1.75 9.33
CA ARG A 120 -9.02 -0.72 9.66
C ARG A 120 -10.37 -1.36 9.99
N ASN A 121 -10.77 -2.38 9.23
CA ASN A 121 -12.03 -3.08 9.46
C ASN A 121 -11.98 -3.96 10.71
N LEU A 122 -10.81 -4.54 11.00
CA LEU A 122 -10.56 -5.22 12.28
C LEU A 122 -10.79 -4.25 13.46
N LEU A 123 -10.26 -3.03 13.40
CA LEU A 123 -10.46 -2.03 14.45
C LEU A 123 -11.94 -1.67 14.64
N TYR A 124 -12.71 -1.55 13.56
CA TYR A 124 -14.17 -1.36 13.65
C TYR A 124 -14.87 -2.57 14.27
N THR A 125 -14.46 -3.79 13.94
CA THR A 125 -15.02 -5.01 14.53
C THR A 125 -14.75 -5.07 16.03
N ILE A 126 -13.54 -4.70 16.47
CA ILE A 126 -13.18 -4.60 17.89
C ILE A 126 -14.01 -3.52 18.58
N ALA A 127 -14.16 -2.33 17.97
CA ALA A 127 -14.97 -1.26 18.52
C ALA A 127 -16.44 -1.69 18.71
N ILE A 128 -16.99 -2.45 17.76
CA ILE A 128 -18.34 -2.99 17.84
C ILE A 128 -18.47 -4.06 18.92
N ALA A 129 -17.46 -4.90 19.11
CA ALA A 129 -17.43 -5.86 20.22
C ALA A 129 -17.49 -5.12 21.58
N PHE A 130 -16.69 -4.07 21.75
CA PHE A 130 -16.74 -3.22 22.95
C PHE A 130 -18.09 -2.53 23.13
N PHE A 131 -18.66 -1.99 22.05
CA PHE A 131 -19.97 -1.36 22.07
C PHE A 131 -21.07 -2.36 22.48
N GLY A 132 -21.12 -3.52 21.82
CA GLY A 132 -22.09 -4.56 22.09
C GLY A 132 -21.98 -5.11 23.51
N PHE A 133 -20.76 -5.33 24.00
CA PHE A 133 -20.52 -5.72 25.38
C PHE A 133 -21.02 -4.66 26.37
N SER A 134 -20.70 -3.39 26.14
CA SER A 134 -21.14 -2.28 26.99
C SER A 134 -22.67 -2.16 27.02
N LEU A 135 -23.32 -2.33 25.88
CA LEU A 135 -24.78 -2.30 25.77
C LEU A 135 -25.43 -3.45 26.57
N VAL A 136 -24.91 -4.67 26.42
CA VAL A 136 -25.42 -5.85 27.14
C VAL A 136 -25.24 -5.71 28.65
N MET A 137 -24.09 -5.20 29.10
CA MET A 137 -23.84 -4.94 30.51
C MET A 137 -24.80 -3.88 31.06
N MET A 138 -25.01 -2.78 30.34
CA MET A 138 -25.93 -1.73 30.76
C MET A 138 -27.38 -2.20 30.82
N ALA A 139 -27.80 -3.03 29.86
CA ALA A 139 -29.13 -3.64 29.86
C ALA A 139 -29.32 -4.58 31.06
N ARG A 140 -28.27 -5.33 31.42
CA ARG A 140 -28.28 -6.20 32.60
C ARG A 140 -28.37 -5.39 33.90
N GLU A 141 -27.62 -4.30 34.02
CA GLU A 141 -27.67 -3.41 35.20
C GLU A 141 -29.07 -2.80 35.36
N LEU A 142 -29.66 -2.31 34.27
CA LEU A 142 -31.03 -1.78 34.25
C LEU A 142 -32.07 -2.85 34.66
N GLU A 143 -31.96 -4.09 34.14
CA GLU A 143 -32.86 -5.18 34.53
C GLU A 143 -32.71 -5.59 36.00
N ASN A 144 -31.53 -5.43 36.59
CA ASN A 144 -31.28 -5.67 38.01
C ASN A 144 -31.83 -4.53 38.91
N GLY A 145 -32.39 -3.47 38.32
CA GLY A 145 -32.88 -2.29 39.04
C GLY A 145 -31.77 -1.32 39.44
N GLU A 146 -30.57 -1.45 38.89
CA GLU A 146 -29.48 -0.50 39.07
C GLU A 146 -29.71 0.71 38.16
N VAL A 147 -29.50 1.92 38.69
CA VAL A 147 -29.59 3.15 37.89
C VAL A 147 -28.20 3.41 37.30
N PRO A 148 -28.00 3.23 35.98
CA PRO A 148 -26.70 3.44 35.37
C PRO A 148 -26.28 4.90 35.51
N ASP A 149 -25.05 5.13 35.98
CA ASP A 149 -24.50 6.48 36.11
C ASP A 149 -24.19 7.07 34.72
N THR A 150 -25.14 7.85 34.22
CA THR A 150 -25.08 8.54 32.93
C THR A 150 -24.31 9.87 32.99
N SER A 151 -23.70 10.22 34.12
CA SER A 151 -22.95 11.47 34.27
C SER A 151 -21.47 11.38 33.82
N GLY A 152 -20.82 12.54 33.63
CA GLY A 152 -19.40 12.70 33.31
C GLY A 152 -19.04 13.03 31.85
N ASN A 153 -17.74 12.99 31.50
CA ASN A 153 -17.18 13.42 30.20
C ASN A 153 -17.71 12.68 28.96
N ARG A 154 -18.47 11.59 29.13
CA ARG A 154 -19.08 10.80 28.04
C ARG A 154 -20.58 10.58 28.25
N SER A 155 -21.24 11.50 28.98
CA SER A 155 -22.65 11.39 29.36
C SER A 155 -23.58 11.13 28.16
N GLY A 156 -23.37 11.82 27.04
CA GLY A 156 -24.20 11.64 25.84
C GLY A 156 -24.10 10.24 25.20
N PHE A 157 -22.94 9.60 25.25
CA PHE A 157 -22.80 8.23 24.75
C PHE A 157 -23.42 7.22 25.71
N LYS A 158 -23.22 7.41 27.02
CA LYS A 158 -23.84 6.58 28.06
C LYS A 158 -25.36 6.69 28.05
N SER A 159 -25.93 7.89 27.83
CA SER A 159 -27.37 8.09 27.76
C SER A 159 -28.00 7.40 26.54
N VAL A 160 -27.30 7.40 25.39
CA VAL A 160 -27.74 6.65 24.20
C VAL A 160 -27.70 5.15 24.46
N LEU A 161 -26.62 4.63 25.06
CA LEU A 161 -26.55 3.22 25.44
C LEU A 161 -27.68 2.84 26.41
N ALA A 162 -27.96 3.68 27.41
CA ALA A 162 -29.01 3.44 28.40
C ALA A 162 -30.39 3.42 27.75
N ALA A 163 -30.68 4.37 26.86
CA ALA A 163 -31.95 4.43 26.13
C ALA A 163 -32.16 3.20 25.23
N ILE A 164 -31.11 2.76 24.52
CA ILE A 164 -31.16 1.54 23.70
C ILE A 164 -31.37 0.31 24.59
N ALA A 165 -30.61 0.22 25.69
CA ALA A 165 -30.67 -0.89 26.64
C ALA A 165 -32.04 -1.01 27.32
N GLU A 166 -32.65 0.11 27.72
CA GLU A 166 -34.00 0.16 28.32
C GLU A 166 -35.07 -0.31 27.34
N GLN A 167 -34.96 0.07 26.06
CA GLN A 167 -35.93 -0.30 25.03
C GLN A 167 -35.83 -1.77 24.61
N LEU A 168 -34.61 -2.32 24.53
CA LEU A 168 -34.35 -3.67 24.03
C LEU A 168 -34.31 -4.75 25.14
N GLY A 169 -34.05 -4.35 26.38
CA GLY A 169 -33.73 -5.27 27.47
C GLY A 169 -32.43 -6.05 27.22
N PHE A 170 -32.08 -6.96 28.13
CA PHE A 170 -30.86 -7.76 28.06
C PHE A 170 -30.83 -8.65 26.81
N MET A 171 -31.91 -9.39 26.58
CA MET A 171 -32.00 -10.34 25.46
C MET A 171 -31.96 -9.63 24.09
N GLY A 172 -32.65 -8.50 23.95
CA GLY A 172 -32.62 -7.71 22.72
C GLY A 172 -31.25 -7.07 22.48
N SER A 173 -30.61 -6.56 23.54
CA SER A 173 -29.27 -6.00 23.46
C SER A 173 -28.21 -7.06 23.10
N ALA A 174 -28.34 -8.28 23.64
CA ALA A 174 -27.47 -9.40 23.33
C ALA A 174 -27.63 -9.87 21.89
N ALA A 175 -28.87 -10.00 21.41
CA ALA A 175 -29.15 -10.35 20.02
C ALA A 175 -28.58 -9.30 19.05
N LEU A 176 -28.77 -8.01 19.35
CA LEU A 176 -28.22 -6.90 18.55
C LEU A 176 -26.69 -6.94 18.50
N ALA A 177 -26.04 -7.15 19.66
CA ALA A 177 -24.58 -7.25 19.74
C ALA A 177 -24.04 -8.40 18.89
N ILE A 178 -24.67 -9.59 18.94
CA ILE A 178 -24.28 -10.76 18.16
C ILE A 178 -24.43 -10.49 16.66
N VAL A 179 -25.55 -9.92 16.23
CA VAL A 179 -25.81 -9.62 14.81
C VAL A 179 -24.79 -8.61 14.27
N LEU A 180 -24.56 -7.51 14.99
CA LEU A 180 -23.61 -6.48 14.58
C LEU A 180 -22.18 -7.02 14.54
N PHE A 181 -21.75 -7.72 15.59
CA PHE A 181 -20.41 -8.31 15.64
C PHE A 181 -20.20 -9.33 14.51
N SER A 182 -21.16 -10.23 14.30
CA SER A 182 -21.06 -11.26 13.25
C SER A 182 -20.98 -10.63 11.86
N GLY A 183 -21.77 -9.59 11.59
CA GLY A 183 -21.73 -8.86 10.32
C GLY A 183 -20.37 -8.21 10.04
N PHE A 184 -19.81 -7.52 11.04
CA PHE A 184 -18.50 -6.87 10.89
C PHE A 184 -17.33 -7.85 10.88
N ALA A 185 -17.41 -8.94 11.65
CA ALA A 185 -16.43 -10.01 11.61
C ALA A 185 -16.40 -10.67 10.22
N TYR A 186 -17.58 -10.95 9.65
CA TYR A 186 -17.69 -11.48 8.29
C TYR A 186 -17.12 -10.50 7.25
N PHE A 187 -17.46 -9.21 7.34
CA PHE A 187 -16.95 -8.19 6.43
C PHE A 187 -15.42 -7.99 6.53
N THR A 188 -14.88 -8.05 7.74
CA THR A 188 -13.42 -8.01 7.95
C THR A 188 -12.75 -9.24 7.36
N TYR A 189 -13.36 -10.42 7.52
CA TYR A 189 -12.87 -11.66 6.95
C TYR A 189 -12.87 -11.65 5.41
N THR A 190 -13.93 -11.15 4.77
CA THR A 190 -13.98 -11.06 3.30
C THR A 190 -12.90 -10.13 2.76
N ILE A 191 -12.65 -8.99 3.41
CA ILE A 191 -11.59 -8.06 3.02
C ILE A 191 -10.20 -8.64 3.27
N TYR A 192 -9.99 -9.35 4.39
CA TYR A 192 -8.74 -10.06 4.66
C TYR A 192 -8.44 -11.10 3.58
N LYS A 193 -9.46 -11.83 3.12
CA LYS A 193 -9.27 -12.80 2.03
C LYS A 193 -8.90 -12.12 0.71
N SER A 194 -9.47 -10.94 0.43
CA SER A 194 -9.19 -10.18 -0.80
C SER A 194 -7.96 -9.27 -0.71
N SER A 195 -7.32 -9.13 0.45
CA SER A 195 -6.14 -8.26 0.63
C SER A 195 -4.83 -8.87 0.15
N ASN A 196 -4.86 -10.05 -0.44
CA ASN A 196 -3.71 -10.63 -1.12
C ASN A 196 -3.68 -10.08 -2.54
N THR A 197 -2.80 -9.10 -2.79
CA THR A 197 -2.54 -8.60 -4.13
C THR A 197 -1.30 -9.29 -4.67
N THR A 198 -1.43 -9.94 -5.83
CA THR A 198 -0.28 -10.47 -6.56
C THR A 198 0.40 -9.35 -7.32
N ARG A 199 1.71 -9.18 -7.14
CA ARG A 199 2.54 -8.29 -7.96
C ARG A 199 3.57 -9.16 -8.68
N THR A 200 3.70 -8.98 -9.99
CA THR A 200 4.77 -9.60 -10.75
C THR A 200 6.06 -8.86 -10.48
N VAL A 201 7.11 -9.58 -10.11
CA VAL A 201 8.40 -9.06 -9.66
C VAL A 201 9.51 -9.88 -10.30
N TRP A 202 10.56 -9.23 -10.80
CA TRP A 202 11.78 -9.89 -11.23
C TRP A 202 12.79 -9.87 -10.10
N LYS A 203 13.21 -11.04 -9.62
CA LYS A 203 14.21 -11.20 -8.55
C LYS A 203 15.05 -12.48 -8.73
N LYS A 204 16.12 -12.62 -7.95
CA LYS A 204 16.92 -13.87 -7.89
C LYS A 204 16.25 -14.93 -7.02
#